data_AF-A0A9N9A466-F1
#
_entry.id   AF-A0A9N9A466-F1
#
_cell.length_a   1.000
_cell.length_b   1.000
_cell.length_c   1.000
_cell.angle_alpha   90.00
_cell.angle_beta   90.00
_cell.angle_gamma   90.00
#
_symmetry.space_group_name_H-M   'P 1'
#
loop_
_entity.id
_entity.type
_entity.pdbx_description
1 polymer ?
#
loop_
_entity_poly.entity_id
_entity_poly.type
_entity_poly.pdbx_seq_one_letter_code
_entity_poly.pdbx_strand_id
1 'polypeptide(L)'
;MRPIKLRTLIQMMDDEERNALDSVPPVSKSSTLFAYPIYMKHLDICALIRAARYWAKQWWPLTDQVSAKRPPLLVVPQIVKSILRLFIRYSANVLTLTLDDYRCNDFVEEEILMLFDKDLRKLISTTRDVRVRFSTAKHKVLRYLSESCGHLERIDVKIASESACTDLPTLTDLISSQQNLTHFVFRGRLLRDYKSGSDQNQLHVTKKLRESMKALLRHSKTIRSLEFYNIALVDVPALSSFTNLEELKFQECAGFRDAFVNDLLKNDFKKLRNVEIRFCAGGNKLDAWVEHFKDRDHRAMLS
;
A
#
# COMPACT_ATOMS: atom_id res chain seq x y z
N MET A 1 8.82 29.19 15.72
CA MET A 1 7.34 29.04 15.78
C MET A 1 6.93 28.95 17.24
N ARG A 2 5.98 29.77 17.72
CA ARG A 2 5.50 29.72 19.12
C ARG A 2 4.55 28.51 19.29
N PRO A 3 4.63 27.76 20.41
CA PRO A 3 3.80 26.57 20.62
C PRO A 3 2.32 26.96 20.84
N ILE A 4 1.42 26.30 20.12
CA ILE A 4 -0.03 26.43 20.28
C ILE A 4 -0.48 25.43 21.35
N LYS A 5 -1.15 25.91 22.41
CA LYS A 5 -1.67 25.04 23.48
C LYS A 5 -2.86 24.24 22.94
N LEU A 6 -3.03 22.99 23.37
CA LEU A 6 -4.18 22.12 23.01
C LEU A 6 -5.54 22.83 23.19
N ARG A 7 -5.65 23.70 24.20
CA ARG A 7 -6.83 24.53 24.45
C ARG A 7 -7.14 25.51 23.31
N THR A 8 -6.11 26.03 22.66
CA THR A 8 -6.22 26.91 21.49
C THR A 8 -6.65 26.11 20.25
N LEU A 9 -6.22 24.85 20.11
CA LEU A 9 -6.68 23.96 19.04
C LEU A 9 -8.17 23.63 19.16
N ILE A 10 -8.67 23.37 20.37
CA ILE A 10 -10.10 23.12 20.64
C ILE A 10 -10.96 24.36 20.34
N GLN A 11 -10.45 25.56 20.63
CA GLN A 11 -11.14 26.83 20.33
C GLN A 11 -11.21 27.17 18.84
N MET A 12 -10.49 26.46 17.97
CA MET A 12 -10.44 26.70 16.52
C MET A 12 -11.31 25.72 15.70
N MET A 13 -12.03 24.83 16.38
CA MET A 13 -13.01 23.91 15.80
C MET A 13 -14.38 24.61 15.71
N ASP A 14 -15.22 24.23 14.75
CA ASP A 14 -16.58 24.77 14.70
C ASP A 14 -17.45 24.23 15.86
N ASP A 15 -18.65 24.81 16.05
CA ASP A 15 -19.48 24.46 17.20
C ASP A 15 -20.01 23.02 17.12
N GLU A 16 -20.13 22.44 15.91
CA GLU A 16 -20.55 21.06 15.69
C GLU A 16 -19.44 20.08 16.07
N GLU A 17 -18.21 20.39 15.68
CA GLU A 17 -16.99 19.67 16.03
C GLU A 17 -16.65 19.76 17.53
N ARG A 18 -16.91 20.90 18.18
CA ARG A 18 -16.77 21.07 19.64
C ARG A 18 -17.82 20.27 20.41
N ASN A 19 -19.07 20.30 19.98
CA ASN A 19 -20.14 19.52 20.61
C ASN A 19 -19.89 18.00 20.52
N ALA A 20 -19.25 17.53 19.45
CA ALA A 20 -18.82 16.14 19.33
C ALA A 20 -17.69 15.78 20.33
N LEU A 21 -16.82 16.74 20.65
CA LEU A 21 -15.70 16.58 21.61
C LEU A 21 -16.08 16.83 23.07
N ASP A 22 -17.17 17.53 23.37
CA ASP A 22 -17.63 17.75 24.75
C ASP A 22 -18.15 16.45 25.39
N SER A 23 -18.39 15.40 24.60
CA SER A 23 -18.67 14.03 25.08
C SER A 23 -17.43 13.23 25.49
N VAL A 24 -16.23 13.81 25.35
CA VAL A 24 -14.93 13.13 25.36
C VAL A 24 -14.11 13.79 26.50
N PRO A 25 -13.90 13.12 27.67
CA PRO A 25 -13.29 13.73 28.87
C PRO A 25 -11.89 14.33 28.67
N PRO A 26 -11.50 15.35 29.47
CA PRO A 26 -10.28 16.11 29.22
C PRO A 26 -9.00 15.29 29.47
N VAL A 27 -8.11 15.27 28.47
CA VAL A 27 -6.78 14.65 28.56
C VAL A 27 -5.90 15.46 29.52
N SER A 28 -5.36 14.80 30.54
CA SER A 28 -4.46 15.39 31.53
C SER A 28 -3.13 15.85 30.92
N LYS A 29 -2.57 16.90 31.51
CA LYS A 29 -1.39 17.64 31.08
C LYS A 29 -0.16 16.71 30.96
N SER A 30 0.13 16.25 29.76
CA SER A 30 1.43 15.69 29.40
C SER A 30 1.98 16.50 28.22
N SER A 31 2.99 17.31 28.51
CA SER A 31 3.77 18.05 27.52
C SER A 31 4.78 17.11 26.88
N THR A 32 4.39 16.44 25.81
CA THR A 32 5.34 15.92 24.83
C THR A 32 5.15 16.72 23.54
N LEU A 33 6.17 17.51 23.20
CA LEU A 33 6.28 18.22 21.93
C LEU A 33 6.37 17.18 20.80
N PHE A 34 5.21 16.68 20.37
CA PHE A 34 5.13 15.77 19.23
C PHE A 34 5.46 16.57 17.96
N ALA A 35 6.40 16.09 17.15
CA ALA A 35 6.74 16.70 15.87
C ALA A 35 5.67 16.39 14.79
N TYR A 36 4.42 16.79 15.06
CA TYR A 36 3.21 16.45 14.29
C TYR A 36 3.34 16.62 12.77
N PRO A 37 3.98 17.68 12.22
CA PRO A 37 4.12 17.85 10.77
C PRO A 37 4.92 16.74 10.07
N ILE A 38 5.87 16.10 10.77
CA ILE A 38 6.66 14.99 10.21
C ILE A 38 5.82 13.71 10.17
N TYR A 39 5.04 13.44 11.21
CA TYR A 39 4.15 12.29 11.25
C TYR A 39 3.05 12.36 10.19
N MET A 40 2.55 13.56 9.88
CA MET A 40 1.52 13.74 8.86
C MET A 40 2.02 13.56 7.42
N LYS A 41 3.33 13.70 7.17
CA LYS A 41 3.92 13.33 5.86
C LYS A 41 3.80 11.84 5.59
N HIS A 42 3.72 11.01 6.63
CA HIS A 42 3.64 9.55 6.55
C HIS A 42 2.40 9.06 7.28
N LEU A 43 1.25 9.18 6.60
CA LEU A 43 -0.06 8.91 7.17
C LEU A 43 -0.37 7.41 7.18
N ASP A 44 -0.50 6.82 8.36
CA ASP A 44 -1.00 5.45 8.56
C ASP A 44 -2.45 5.49 9.07
N ILE A 45 -3.39 5.31 8.14
CA ILE A 45 -4.84 5.37 8.43
C ILE A 45 -5.26 4.22 9.34
N CYS A 46 -4.77 3.00 9.09
CA CYS A 46 -5.15 1.84 9.89
C CYS A 46 -4.64 1.95 11.34
N ALA A 47 -3.44 2.52 11.54
CA ALA A 47 -2.94 2.84 12.87
C ALA A 47 -3.79 3.89 13.59
N LEU A 48 -4.22 4.95 12.88
CA LEU A 48 -5.10 5.98 13.44
C LEU A 48 -6.48 5.42 13.84
N ILE A 49 -7.11 4.64 12.97
CA ILE A 49 -8.39 3.98 13.30
C ILE A 49 -8.22 3.06 14.52
N ARG A 50 -7.09 2.34 14.62
CA ARG A 50 -6.79 1.49 15.79
C ARG A 50 -6.66 2.31 17.08
N ALA A 51 -5.94 3.43 17.03
CA ALA A 51 -5.80 4.33 18.18
C ALA A 51 -7.15 4.91 18.59
N ALA A 52 -7.94 5.38 17.63
CA ALA A 52 -9.28 5.91 17.85
C ALA A 52 -10.24 4.84 18.44
N ARG A 53 -10.19 3.58 17.97
CA ARG A 53 -10.93 2.46 18.57
C ARG A 53 -10.52 2.22 20.02
N TYR A 54 -9.22 2.24 20.30
CA TYR A 54 -8.72 2.07 21.67
C TYR A 54 -9.22 3.19 22.58
N TRP A 55 -9.14 4.45 22.16
CA TRP A 55 -9.66 5.59 22.92
C TRP A 55 -11.17 5.52 23.10
N ALA A 56 -11.92 5.25 22.03
CA ALA A 56 -13.37 5.09 22.10
C ALA A 56 -13.77 3.98 23.09
N LYS A 57 -13.05 2.86 23.12
CA LYS A 57 -13.30 1.78 24.09
C LYS A 57 -13.05 2.19 25.53
N GLN A 58 -12.02 3.01 25.78
CA GLN A 58 -11.72 3.50 27.13
C GLN A 58 -12.78 4.51 27.60
N TRP A 59 -13.37 5.25 26.67
CA TRP A 59 -14.22 6.42 26.97
C TRP A 59 -15.70 6.12 26.79
N TRP A 60 -16.03 4.95 26.26
CA TRP A 60 -17.37 4.38 26.22
C TRP A 60 -17.47 3.33 27.34
N PRO A 61 -17.79 3.72 28.59
CA PRO A 61 -18.06 2.74 29.63
C PRO A 61 -19.24 1.88 29.18
N LEU A 62 -19.29 0.65 29.67
CA LEU A 62 -20.38 -0.30 29.50
C LEU A 62 -21.71 0.24 30.07
N THR A 63 -22.29 1.29 29.48
CA THR A 63 -23.66 1.70 29.74
C THR A 63 -24.57 0.72 29.01
N ASP A 64 -24.91 -0.36 29.72
CA ASP A 64 -26.08 -1.22 29.56
C ASP A 64 -26.44 -1.79 28.17
N GLN A 65 -25.46 -1.97 27.28
CA GLN A 65 -25.64 -2.85 26.11
C GLN A 65 -24.63 -4.00 26.13
N VAL A 66 -25.05 -5.08 26.80
CA VAL A 66 -24.33 -6.36 27.00
C VAL A 66 -23.98 -7.10 25.69
N SER A 67 -24.24 -6.54 24.50
CA SER A 67 -24.02 -7.23 23.22
C SER A 67 -23.06 -6.54 22.24
N ALA A 68 -22.76 -5.24 22.38
CA ALA A 68 -21.97 -4.52 21.38
C ALA A 68 -20.46 -4.57 21.69
N LYS A 69 -19.76 -5.59 21.15
CA LYS A 69 -18.28 -5.72 21.22
C LYS A 69 -17.50 -4.60 20.50
N ARG A 70 -18.19 -3.66 19.81
CA ARG A 70 -17.57 -2.61 19.00
C ARG A 70 -18.25 -1.26 19.26
N PRO A 71 -17.51 -0.13 19.34
CA PRO A 71 -18.11 1.19 19.33
C PRO A 71 -18.94 1.37 18.04
N PRO A 72 -19.95 2.25 18.03
CA PRO A 72 -20.77 2.47 16.84
C PRO A 72 -19.89 2.77 15.63
N LEU A 73 -20.23 2.17 14.47
CA LEU A 73 -19.45 2.26 13.22
C LEU A 73 -19.10 3.70 12.81
N LEU A 74 -19.88 4.69 13.27
CA LEU A 74 -19.68 6.10 12.94
C LEU A 74 -18.71 6.83 13.89
N VAL A 75 -18.55 6.39 15.14
CA VAL A 75 -17.78 7.15 16.15
C VAL A 75 -16.30 7.19 15.81
N VAL A 76 -15.73 6.03 15.44
CA VAL A 76 -14.30 5.91 15.16
C VAL A 76 -13.90 6.73 13.92
N PRO A 77 -14.59 6.62 12.76
CA PRO A 77 -14.29 7.48 11.62
C PRO A 77 -14.39 8.96 11.94
N GLN A 78 -15.36 9.40 12.77
CA GLN A 78 -15.48 10.81 13.13
C GLN A 78 -14.31 11.30 13.98
N ILE A 79 -13.89 10.52 14.99
CA ILE A 79 -12.68 10.85 15.78
C ILE A 79 -11.48 11.01 14.84
N VAL A 80 -11.25 10.05 13.93
CA VAL A 80 -10.13 10.10 13.00
C VAL A 80 -10.25 11.30 12.06
N LYS A 81 -11.43 11.63 11.54
CA LYS A 81 -11.66 12.81 10.71
C LYS A 81 -11.32 14.10 11.43
N SER A 82 -11.83 14.30 12.65
CA SER A 82 -11.57 15.51 13.42
C SER A 82 -10.07 15.68 13.68
N ILE A 83 -9.38 14.58 14.00
CA ILE A 83 -7.93 14.55 14.15
C ILE A 83 -7.25 14.95 12.83
N LEU A 84 -7.62 14.33 11.71
CA LEU A 84 -7.02 14.63 10.41
C LEU A 84 -7.28 16.07 9.97
N ARG A 85 -8.49 16.61 10.16
CA ARG A 85 -8.84 18.00 9.84
C ARG A 85 -8.03 19.00 10.65
N LEU A 86 -7.86 18.74 11.95
CA LEU A 86 -6.98 19.52 12.80
C LEU A 86 -5.58 19.59 12.20
N PHE A 87 -5.06 18.47 11.69
CA PHE A 87 -3.72 18.43 11.13
C PHE A 87 -3.59 18.94 9.70
N ILE A 88 -4.62 18.76 8.85
CA ILE A 88 -4.65 19.27 7.47
C ILE A 88 -4.43 20.79 7.44
N ARG A 89 -5.03 21.53 8.39
CA ARG A 89 -4.89 22.99 8.45
C ARG A 89 -3.45 23.46 8.73
N TYR A 90 -2.60 22.59 9.29
CA TYR A 90 -1.24 22.95 9.71
C TYR A 90 -0.12 22.12 9.05
N SER A 91 -0.47 21.12 8.23
CA SER A 91 0.49 20.17 7.69
C SER A 91 0.82 20.41 6.21
N ALA A 92 2.06 20.09 5.86
CA ALA A 92 2.51 19.87 4.49
C ALA A 92 1.85 18.62 3.88
N ASN A 93 1.86 18.54 2.55
CA ASN A 93 1.37 17.43 1.73
C ASN A 93 1.69 16.04 2.33
N VAL A 94 0.72 15.11 2.30
CA VAL A 94 0.97 13.70 2.63
C VAL A 94 1.88 13.15 1.54
N LEU A 95 3.04 12.63 1.92
CA LEU A 95 3.98 12.00 0.98
C LEU A 95 3.72 10.51 0.89
N THR A 96 3.49 9.86 2.03
CA THR A 96 3.23 8.42 2.13
C THR A 96 1.87 8.17 2.78
N LEU A 97 1.05 7.35 2.14
CA LEU A 97 -0.20 6.82 2.69
C LEU A 97 -0.05 5.31 2.91
N THR A 98 -0.26 4.87 4.15
CA THR A 98 -0.27 3.46 4.55
C THR A 98 -1.67 3.02 4.97
N LEU A 99 -2.11 1.93 4.36
CA LEU A 99 -3.36 1.22 4.61
C LEU A 99 -2.99 -0.25 4.85
N ASP A 100 -2.67 -0.61 6.10
CA ASP A 100 -2.22 -1.95 6.49
C ASP A 100 -3.13 -2.56 7.56
N ASP A 101 -4.01 -3.47 7.15
CA ASP A 101 -4.94 -4.17 8.04
C ASP A 101 -4.37 -5.46 8.63
N TYR A 102 -3.16 -5.88 8.24
CA TYR A 102 -2.65 -7.21 8.56
C TYR A 102 -2.41 -7.40 10.06
N ARG A 103 -2.32 -6.29 10.80
CA ARG A 103 -2.22 -6.27 12.26
C ARG A 103 -3.59 -6.32 12.97
N CYS A 104 -4.71 -6.26 12.25
CA CYS A 104 -6.05 -6.25 12.80
C CYS A 104 -7.11 -6.58 11.71
N ASN A 105 -7.61 -7.81 11.68
CA ASN A 105 -8.61 -8.30 10.70
C ASN A 105 -10.02 -7.67 10.84
N ASP A 106 -10.14 -6.56 11.57
CA ASP A 106 -11.42 -5.97 11.97
C ASP A 106 -11.77 -4.69 11.19
N PHE A 107 -11.00 -4.30 10.17
CA PHE A 107 -11.30 -3.09 9.41
C PHE A 107 -12.35 -3.36 8.33
N VAL A 108 -13.47 -2.64 8.45
CA VAL A 108 -14.52 -2.63 7.43
C VAL A 108 -14.10 -1.64 6.34
N GLU A 109 -14.27 -2.00 5.06
CA GLU A 109 -13.83 -1.16 3.94
C GLU A 109 -14.51 0.22 3.99
N GLU A 110 -15.79 0.22 4.34
CA GLU A 110 -16.63 1.40 4.50
C GLU A 110 -16.07 2.38 5.54
N GLU A 111 -15.47 1.91 6.64
CA GLU A 111 -14.86 2.80 7.63
C GLU A 111 -13.69 3.60 7.05
N ILE A 112 -12.87 2.97 6.20
CA ILE A 112 -11.75 3.64 5.52
C ILE A 112 -12.30 4.64 4.52
N LEU A 113 -13.27 4.23 3.70
CA LEU A 113 -13.88 5.11 2.70
C LEU A 113 -14.58 6.31 3.32
N MET A 114 -15.18 6.15 4.51
CA MET A 114 -15.78 7.26 5.22
C MET A 114 -14.77 8.37 5.51
N LEU A 115 -13.49 8.04 5.75
CA LEU A 115 -12.43 9.02 5.97
C LEU A 115 -12.10 9.83 4.70
N PHE A 116 -12.42 9.32 3.52
CA PHE A 116 -12.06 9.93 2.25
C PHE A 116 -13.11 10.93 1.77
N ASP A 117 -13.46 11.89 2.63
CA ASP A 117 -14.36 12.98 2.27
C ASP A 117 -13.68 14.07 1.41
N LYS A 118 -14.43 15.11 1.04
CA LYS A 118 -13.95 16.17 0.13
C LYS A 118 -12.68 16.85 0.64
N ASP A 119 -12.57 17.06 1.95
CA ASP A 119 -11.44 17.76 2.56
C ASP A 119 -10.19 16.88 2.55
N LEU A 120 -10.35 15.60 2.87
CA LEU A 120 -9.26 14.63 2.88
C LEU A 120 -8.84 14.16 1.49
N ARG A 121 -9.73 14.25 0.49
CA ARG A 121 -9.40 13.94 -0.91
C ARG A 121 -8.25 14.79 -1.43
N LYS A 122 -8.25 16.10 -1.14
CA LYS A 122 -7.17 16.99 -1.57
C LYS A 122 -5.84 16.57 -0.94
N LEU A 123 -5.86 16.19 0.34
CA LEU A 123 -4.67 15.71 1.03
C LEU A 123 -4.11 14.44 0.36
N ILE A 124 -4.97 13.45 0.13
CA ILE A 124 -4.59 12.15 -0.44
C ILE A 124 -4.09 12.32 -1.89
N SER A 125 -4.67 13.24 -2.66
CA SER A 125 -4.25 13.47 -4.05
C SER A 125 -2.80 13.93 -4.21
N THR A 126 -2.19 14.46 -3.14
CA THR A 126 -0.77 14.87 -3.13
C THR A 126 0.20 13.73 -2.78
N THR A 127 -0.32 12.55 -2.45
CA THR A 127 0.47 11.38 -2.07
C THR A 127 1.36 10.94 -3.23
N ARG A 128 2.60 10.55 -2.89
CA ARG A 128 3.57 9.98 -3.83
C ARG A 128 3.79 8.49 -3.58
N ASP A 129 3.73 8.07 -2.32
CA ASP A 129 3.96 6.69 -1.93
C ASP A 129 2.70 6.10 -1.32
N VAL A 130 2.19 5.02 -1.91
CA VAL A 130 1.02 4.31 -1.39
C VAL A 130 1.42 2.89 -1.01
N ARG A 131 1.09 2.50 0.22
CA ARG A 131 1.23 1.14 0.72
C ARG A 131 -0.14 0.60 1.11
N VAL A 132 -0.60 -0.41 0.41
CA VAL A 132 -1.91 -1.03 0.58
C VAL A 132 -1.73 -2.50 0.89
N ARG A 133 -1.96 -2.90 2.12
CA ARG A 133 -1.76 -4.28 2.56
C ARG A 133 -3.01 -4.77 3.28
N PHE A 134 -3.84 -5.47 2.52
CA PHE A 134 -5.10 -5.98 3.03
C PHE A 134 -5.08 -7.51 3.16
N SER A 135 -5.75 -8.01 4.21
CA SER A 135 -5.99 -9.43 4.45
C SER A 135 -7.23 -9.92 3.72
N THR A 136 -8.10 -9.01 3.31
CA THR A 136 -9.37 -9.25 2.61
C THR A 136 -9.53 -8.30 1.43
N ALA A 137 -10.54 -8.55 0.59
CA ALA A 137 -10.81 -7.72 -0.58
C ALA A 137 -11.14 -6.27 -0.19
N LYS A 138 -10.44 -5.30 -0.78
CA LYS A 138 -10.70 -3.86 -0.59
C LYS A 138 -10.65 -3.08 -1.93
N HIS A 139 -11.27 -3.66 -2.95
CA HIS A 139 -11.35 -3.09 -4.30
C HIS A 139 -11.93 -1.67 -4.36
N LYS A 140 -12.84 -1.25 -3.47
CA LYS A 140 -13.39 0.12 -3.48
C LYS A 140 -12.33 1.12 -3.00
N VAL A 141 -11.50 0.74 -2.04
CA VAL A 141 -10.36 1.57 -1.61
C VAL A 141 -9.34 1.70 -2.73
N LEU A 142 -9.01 0.60 -3.42
CA LEU A 142 -8.12 0.65 -4.59
C LEU A 142 -8.68 1.52 -5.72
N ARG A 143 -9.98 1.42 -6.01
CA ARG A 143 -10.67 2.27 -6.98
C ARG A 143 -10.65 3.75 -6.57
N TYR A 144 -10.89 4.05 -5.30
CA TYR A 144 -10.80 5.42 -4.81
C TYR A 144 -9.39 5.99 -5.04
N LEU A 145 -8.35 5.21 -4.75
CA LEU A 145 -6.97 5.61 -4.97
C LEU A 145 -6.67 5.81 -6.46
N SER A 146 -7.19 4.97 -7.35
CA SER A 146 -6.99 5.12 -8.80
C SER A 146 -7.62 6.41 -9.35
N GLU A 147 -8.75 6.82 -8.78
CA GLU A 147 -9.49 8.04 -9.16
C GLU A 147 -8.90 9.30 -8.53
N SER A 148 -8.27 9.19 -7.36
CA SER A 148 -7.83 10.34 -6.56
C SER A 148 -6.33 10.62 -6.64
N CYS A 149 -5.52 9.63 -7.00
CA CYS A 149 -4.06 9.73 -7.08
C CYS A 149 -3.60 9.50 -8.53
N GLY A 150 -2.99 10.52 -9.16
CA GLY A 150 -2.44 10.43 -10.53
C GLY A 150 -0.92 10.55 -10.61
N HIS A 151 -0.24 10.79 -9.49
CA HIS A 151 1.19 11.09 -9.43
C HIS A 151 1.96 10.20 -8.45
N LEU A 152 1.49 8.97 -8.22
CA LEU A 152 2.21 8.03 -7.37
C LEU A 152 3.56 7.67 -7.98
N GLU A 153 4.61 7.75 -7.16
CA GLU A 153 5.98 7.33 -7.44
C GLU A 153 6.20 5.89 -6.96
N ARG A 154 5.58 5.49 -5.84
CA ARG A 154 5.67 4.13 -5.29
C ARG A 154 4.30 3.53 -4.99
N ILE A 155 4.09 2.29 -5.46
CA ILE A 155 2.95 1.45 -5.07
C ILE A 155 3.48 0.17 -4.42
N ASP A 156 3.12 -0.09 -3.17
CA ASP A 156 3.38 -1.33 -2.44
C ASP A 156 2.07 -1.99 -2.06
N VAL A 157 1.66 -2.99 -2.84
CA VAL A 157 0.37 -3.65 -2.69
C VAL A 157 0.55 -5.09 -2.22
N LYS A 158 -0.30 -5.50 -1.27
CA LYS A 158 -0.49 -6.90 -0.90
C LYS A 158 -1.94 -7.30 -1.14
N ILE A 159 -2.12 -8.33 -1.96
CA ILE A 159 -3.43 -8.89 -2.31
C ILE A 159 -3.52 -10.32 -1.77
N ALA A 160 -4.57 -10.60 -1.00
CA ALA A 160 -4.88 -11.94 -0.53
C ALA A 160 -5.46 -12.79 -1.66
N SER A 161 -5.18 -14.09 -1.67
CA SER A 161 -5.69 -15.05 -2.67
C SER A 161 -7.20 -14.94 -2.91
N GLU A 162 -7.96 -14.94 -1.82
CA GLU A 162 -9.42 -14.90 -1.83
C GLU A 162 -9.97 -13.62 -2.48
N SER A 163 -9.19 -12.53 -2.47
CA SER A 163 -9.54 -11.23 -3.04
C SER A 163 -8.98 -10.97 -4.44
N ALA A 164 -8.14 -11.86 -4.97
CA ALA A 164 -7.39 -11.59 -6.19
C ALA A 164 -8.29 -11.28 -7.40
N CYS A 165 -9.45 -11.95 -7.49
CA CYS A 165 -10.40 -11.73 -8.57
C CYS A 165 -11.05 -10.34 -8.55
N THR A 166 -11.24 -9.72 -7.38
CA THR A 166 -11.85 -8.38 -7.25
C THR A 166 -10.82 -7.27 -7.26
N ASP A 167 -9.65 -7.51 -6.66
CA ASP A 167 -8.68 -6.46 -6.37
C ASP A 167 -7.65 -6.28 -7.50
N LEU A 168 -7.33 -7.33 -8.28
CA LEU A 168 -6.40 -7.20 -9.42
C LEU A 168 -6.91 -6.26 -10.53
N PRO A 169 -8.19 -6.29 -10.94
CA PRO A 169 -8.70 -5.32 -11.90
C PRO A 169 -8.55 -3.87 -11.41
N THR A 170 -8.91 -3.60 -10.16
CA THR A 170 -8.80 -2.25 -9.58
C THR A 170 -7.34 -1.82 -9.34
N LEU A 171 -6.44 -2.77 -9.04
CA LEU A 171 -5.01 -2.51 -9.05
C LEU A 171 -4.51 -2.15 -10.46
N THR A 172 -5.03 -2.80 -11.49
CA THR A 172 -4.68 -2.50 -12.90
C THR A 172 -5.07 -1.08 -13.26
N ASP A 173 -6.25 -0.64 -12.83
CA ASP A 173 -6.72 0.74 -12.99
C ASP A 173 -5.81 1.73 -12.22
N LEU A 174 -5.47 1.40 -10.97
CA LEU A 174 -4.55 2.19 -10.15
C LEU A 174 -3.18 2.35 -10.82
N ILE A 175 -2.58 1.27 -11.31
CA ILE A 175 -1.29 1.34 -12.03
C ILE A 175 -1.44 2.20 -13.30
N SER A 176 -2.52 2.01 -14.04
CA SER A 176 -2.76 2.68 -15.33
C SER A 176 -2.99 4.18 -15.18
N SER A 177 -3.53 4.65 -14.06
CA SER A 177 -3.81 6.07 -13.83
C SER A 177 -2.60 6.90 -13.39
N GLN A 178 -1.44 6.27 -13.13
CA GLN A 178 -0.25 6.98 -12.67
C GLN A 178 0.55 7.61 -13.82
N GLN A 179 1.25 8.70 -13.55
CA GLN A 179 2.15 9.35 -14.51
C GLN A 179 3.64 9.18 -14.17
N ASN A 180 3.97 8.96 -12.89
CA ASN A 180 5.35 9.06 -12.38
C ASN A 180 5.81 7.79 -11.67
N LEU A 181 5.22 6.63 -11.97
CA LEU A 181 5.50 5.40 -11.23
C LEU A 181 6.96 4.97 -11.45
N THR A 182 7.72 4.90 -10.35
CA THR A 182 9.14 4.50 -10.36
C THR A 182 9.38 3.22 -9.56
N HIS A 183 8.56 2.92 -8.57
CA HIS A 183 8.71 1.75 -7.70
C HIS A 183 7.39 0.97 -7.63
N PHE A 184 7.46 -0.32 -7.89
CA PHE A 184 6.32 -1.21 -7.76
C PHE A 184 6.67 -2.45 -6.96
N VAL A 185 5.89 -2.70 -5.91
CA VAL A 185 6.01 -3.87 -5.05
C VAL A 185 4.68 -4.60 -5.02
N PHE A 186 4.70 -5.86 -5.41
CA PHE A 186 3.53 -6.73 -5.37
C PHE A 186 3.76 -7.92 -4.46
N ARG A 187 2.85 -8.10 -3.50
CA ARG A 187 2.88 -9.17 -2.51
C ARG A 187 1.61 -10.01 -2.63
N GLY A 188 1.73 -11.22 -3.16
CA GLY A 188 0.60 -12.15 -3.27
C GLY A 188 0.63 -13.22 -2.18
N ARG A 189 -0.48 -13.95 -2.06
CA ARG A 189 -0.47 -15.36 -1.57
C ARG A 189 -0.85 -16.33 -2.68
N LEU A 190 -0.63 -15.91 -3.92
CA LEU A 190 -1.17 -16.54 -5.12
C LEU A 190 -0.43 -17.84 -5.49
N LEU A 191 0.71 -18.10 -4.85
CA LEU A 191 1.47 -19.32 -5.08
C LEU A 191 0.78 -20.57 -4.50
N ARG A 192 0.04 -20.45 -3.38
CA ARG A 192 -0.69 -21.60 -2.82
C ARG A 192 -1.76 -22.09 -3.80
N ASP A 193 -2.55 -21.15 -4.31
CA ASP A 193 -3.60 -21.43 -5.30
C ASP A 193 -3.03 -21.99 -6.60
N TYR A 194 -1.82 -21.55 -6.98
CA TYR A 194 -1.09 -22.08 -8.12
C TYR A 194 -0.68 -23.56 -7.93
N LYS A 195 -0.37 -23.98 -6.70
CA LYS A 195 0.02 -25.37 -6.39
C LYS A 195 -1.17 -26.28 -6.11
N SER A 196 -2.31 -25.75 -5.66
CA SER A 196 -3.48 -26.52 -5.23
C SER A 196 -4.49 -26.88 -6.33
N GLY A 197 -4.27 -26.46 -7.58
CA GLY A 197 -4.82 -27.17 -8.75
C GLY A 197 -6.32 -27.08 -9.02
N SER A 198 -7.01 -25.98 -8.66
CA SER A 198 -8.32 -25.69 -9.30
C SER A 198 -8.08 -24.83 -10.55
N ASP A 199 -7.94 -25.50 -11.69
CA ASP A 199 -7.47 -24.91 -12.95
C ASP A 199 -8.20 -23.60 -13.35
N GLN A 200 -9.51 -23.48 -13.07
CA GLN A 200 -10.28 -22.30 -13.47
C GLN A 200 -9.96 -21.05 -12.65
N ASN A 201 -9.86 -21.15 -11.32
CA ASN A 201 -9.53 -20.00 -10.47
C ASN A 201 -8.08 -19.55 -10.68
N GLN A 202 -7.17 -20.51 -10.86
CA GLN A 202 -5.77 -20.26 -11.17
C GLN A 202 -5.61 -19.55 -12.52
N LEU A 203 -6.30 -20.01 -13.57
CA LEU A 203 -6.24 -19.39 -14.89
C LEU A 203 -6.80 -17.95 -14.86
N HIS A 204 -7.86 -17.71 -14.09
CA HIS A 204 -8.45 -16.38 -13.98
C HIS A 204 -7.55 -15.39 -13.24
N VAL A 205 -6.97 -15.80 -12.10
CA VAL A 205 -6.05 -14.96 -11.31
C VAL A 205 -4.77 -14.67 -12.10
N THR A 206 -4.19 -15.66 -12.78
CA THR A 206 -3.00 -15.45 -13.62
C THR A 206 -3.29 -14.53 -14.81
N LYS A 207 -4.46 -14.67 -15.45
CA LYS A 207 -4.90 -13.74 -16.50
C LYS A 207 -5.01 -12.31 -15.99
N LYS A 208 -5.63 -12.09 -14.81
CA LYS A 208 -5.74 -10.75 -14.22
C LYS A 208 -4.38 -10.17 -13.84
N LEU A 209 -3.50 -10.98 -13.25
CA LEU A 209 -2.14 -10.56 -12.92
C LEU A 209 -1.37 -10.15 -14.18
N ARG A 210 -1.53 -10.90 -15.28
CA ARG A 210 -0.94 -10.56 -16.58
C ARG A 210 -1.40 -9.18 -17.06
N GLU A 211 -2.67 -8.84 -16.91
CA GLU A 211 -3.18 -7.52 -17.26
C GLU A 211 -2.59 -6.41 -16.36
N SER A 212 -2.45 -6.65 -15.06
CA SER A 212 -1.74 -5.71 -14.16
C SER A 212 -0.27 -5.52 -14.58
N MET A 213 0.40 -6.59 -15.00
CA MET A 213 1.78 -6.51 -15.50
C MET A 213 1.88 -5.78 -16.84
N LYS A 214 0.90 -5.92 -17.74
CA LYS A 214 0.83 -5.11 -18.97
C LYS A 214 0.60 -3.63 -18.66
N ALA A 215 -0.20 -3.31 -17.65
CA ALA A 215 -0.35 -1.92 -17.21
C ALA A 215 1.00 -1.34 -16.73
N LEU A 216 1.81 -2.12 -16.01
CA LEU A 216 3.15 -1.69 -15.59
C LEU A 216 4.09 -1.39 -16.77
N LEU A 217 3.96 -2.07 -17.91
CA LEU A 217 4.79 -1.79 -19.09
C LEU A 217 4.61 -0.36 -19.63
N ARG A 218 3.47 0.30 -19.35
CA ARG A 218 3.29 1.73 -19.68
C ARG A 218 4.32 2.60 -18.98
N HIS A 219 4.81 2.14 -17.83
CA HIS A 219 5.82 2.79 -16.99
C HIS A 219 7.22 2.20 -17.18
N SER A 220 7.44 1.46 -18.28
CA SER A 220 8.72 0.80 -18.59
C SER A 220 9.92 1.76 -18.63
N LYS A 221 9.69 3.01 -19.02
CA LYS A 221 10.71 4.07 -19.07
C LYS A 221 10.95 4.78 -17.74
N THR A 222 10.10 4.61 -16.74
CA THR A 222 10.19 5.33 -15.45
C THR A 222 10.50 4.41 -14.29
N ILE A 223 10.07 3.15 -14.35
CA ILE A 223 10.29 2.15 -13.31
C ILE A 223 11.79 1.89 -13.12
N ARG A 224 12.20 1.97 -11.85
CA ARG A 224 13.55 1.72 -11.34
C ARG A 224 13.59 0.53 -10.39
N SER A 225 12.48 0.21 -9.71
CA SER A 225 12.41 -0.92 -8.78
C SER A 225 11.18 -1.77 -9.02
N LEU A 226 11.39 -3.07 -9.19
CA LEU A 226 10.34 -4.08 -9.26
C LEU A 226 10.58 -5.14 -8.19
N GLU A 227 9.62 -5.31 -7.29
CA GLU A 227 9.69 -6.33 -6.26
C GLU A 227 8.44 -7.21 -6.26
N PHE A 228 8.64 -8.52 -6.31
CA PHE A 228 7.56 -9.51 -6.36
C PHE A 228 7.73 -10.56 -5.26
N TYR A 229 6.65 -10.81 -4.53
CA TYR A 229 6.64 -11.72 -3.39
C TYR A 229 5.48 -12.70 -3.48
N ASN A 230 5.77 -14.01 -3.42
CA ASN A 230 4.78 -15.07 -3.26
C ASN A 230 3.68 -15.04 -4.35
N ILE A 231 4.13 -15.03 -5.61
CA ILE A 231 3.28 -15.04 -6.80
C ILE A 231 3.78 -16.02 -7.87
N ALA A 232 2.86 -16.47 -8.72
CA ALA A 232 3.17 -17.18 -9.94
C ALA A 232 3.20 -16.21 -11.14
N LEU A 233 4.37 -15.98 -11.71
CA LEU A 233 4.61 -15.08 -12.84
C LEU A 233 4.45 -15.81 -14.19
N VAL A 234 3.25 -16.33 -14.45
CA VAL A 234 2.95 -17.10 -15.67
C VAL A 234 2.59 -16.17 -16.82
N ASP A 235 3.34 -16.26 -17.93
CA ASP A 235 3.12 -15.47 -19.15
C ASP A 235 3.03 -13.97 -18.90
N VAL A 236 3.85 -13.48 -17.97
CA VAL A 236 3.99 -12.04 -17.74
C VAL A 236 4.85 -11.44 -18.85
N PRO A 237 4.67 -10.15 -19.17
CA PRO A 237 5.47 -9.50 -20.20
C PRO A 237 6.96 -9.48 -19.86
N ALA A 238 7.76 -9.37 -20.92
CA ALA A 238 9.22 -9.32 -20.87
C ALA A 238 9.72 -8.16 -20.00
N LEU A 239 10.54 -8.46 -18.99
CA LEU A 239 11.13 -7.44 -18.10
C LEU A 239 12.25 -6.65 -18.80
N SER A 240 12.76 -7.15 -19.93
CA SER A 240 13.68 -6.44 -20.81
C SER A 240 13.22 -5.03 -21.23
N SER A 241 11.91 -4.78 -21.17
CA SER A 241 11.32 -3.47 -21.48
C SER A 241 11.69 -2.38 -20.46
N PHE A 242 12.01 -2.75 -19.21
CA PHE A 242 12.32 -1.80 -18.13
C PHE A 242 13.77 -1.30 -18.21
N THR A 243 14.03 -0.37 -19.13
CA THR A 243 15.40 0.11 -19.44
C THR A 243 16.07 0.90 -18.32
N ASN A 244 15.29 1.41 -17.36
CA ASN A 244 15.77 2.15 -16.19
C ASN A 244 15.75 1.34 -14.89
N LEU A 245 15.57 0.02 -14.97
CA LEU A 245 15.54 -0.85 -13.81
C LEU A 245 16.89 -0.86 -13.09
N GLU A 246 16.88 -0.50 -11.81
CA GLU A 246 18.01 -0.45 -10.88
C GLU A 246 17.92 -1.58 -9.83
N GLU A 247 16.69 -2.00 -9.49
CA GLU A 247 16.40 -3.04 -8.51
C GLU A 247 15.35 -4.04 -9.01
N LEU A 248 15.68 -5.34 -8.90
CA LEU A 248 14.77 -6.44 -9.21
C LEU A 248 14.80 -7.47 -8.10
N LYS A 249 13.64 -7.71 -7.47
CA LYS A 249 13.49 -8.69 -6.40
C LYS A 249 12.40 -9.71 -6.69
N PHE A 250 12.74 -10.98 -6.56
CA PHE A 250 11.81 -12.09 -6.54
C PHE A 250 12.00 -12.87 -5.25
N GLN A 251 10.94 -12.99 -4.45
CA GLN A 251 10.94 -13.84 -3.28
C GLN A 251 9.75 -14.78 -3.31
N GLU A 252 9.98 -16.07 -3.07
CA GLU A 252 8.94 -17.10 -3.08
C GLU A 252 8.08 -17.08 -4.36
N CYS A 253 8.67 -16.73 -5.50
CA CYS A 253 7.96 -16.68 -6.77
C CYS A 253 8.08 -18.01 -7.54
N ALA A 254 7.15 -18.29 -8.45
CA ALA A 254 7.23 -19.41 -9.38
C ALA A 254 6.68 -19.03 -10.76
N GLY A 255 6.59 -20.01 -11.66
CA GLY A 255 6.03 -19.80 -12.99
C GLY A 255 7.00 -19.17 -13.99
N PHE A 256 8.29 -19.14 -13.66
CA PHE A 256 9.37 -18.69 -14.54
C PHE A 256 9.53 -19.64 -15.74
N ARG A 257 8.76 -19.39 -16.81
CA ARG A 257 8.88 -20.15 -18.06
C ARG A 257 10.18 -19.81 -18.77
N ASP A 258 10.67 -20.71 -19.61
CA ASP A 258 11.91 -20.53 -20.38
C ASP A 258 11.95 -19.22 -21.17
N ALA A 259 10.84 -18.79 -21.75
CA ALA A 259 10.76 -17.51 -22.47
C ALA A 259 11.08 -16.31 -21.57
N PHE A 260 10.59 -16.31 -20.32
CA PHE A 260 10.86 -15.25 -19.35
C PHE A 260 12.31 -15.26 -18.90
N VAL A 261 12.88 -16.44 -18.60
CA VAL A 261 14.28 -16.56 -18.17
C VAL A 261 15.24 -16.21 -19.32
N ASN A 262 14.92 -16.62 -20.54
CA ASN A 262 15.70 -16.27 -21.73
C ASN A 262 15.67 -14.77 -22.03
N ASP A 263 14.55 -14.09 -21.77
CA ASP A 263 14.47 -12.62 -21.88
C ASP A 263 15.40 -11.93 -20.87
N LEU A 264 15.43 -12.42 -19.62
CA LEU A 264 16.34 -11.93 -18.60
C LEU A 264 17.81 -12.13 -18.97
N LEU A 265 18.16 -13.31 -19.51
CA LEU A 265 19.52 -13.65 -19.93
C LEU A 265 20.01 -12.83 -21.13
N LYS A 266 19.11 -12.49 -22.05
CA LYS A 266 19.44 -11.71 -23.26
C LYS A 266 19.55 -10.21 -22.99
N ASN A 267 18.98 -9.72 -21.89
CA ASN A 267 19.00 -8.30 -21.59
C ASN A 267 20.18 -7.94 -20.67
N ASP A 268 20.94 -6.93 -21.08
CA ASP A 268 22.11 -6.47 -20.36
C ASP A 268 21.79 -5.42 -19.26
N PHE A 269 20.52 -5.25 -18.85
CA PHE A 269 20.03 -4.35 -17.79
C PHE A 269 21.08 -3.36 -17.25
N LYS A 270 21.37 -2.31 -18.04
CA LYS A 270 22.58 -1.50 -17.88
C LYS A 270 22.66 -0.74 -16.55
N LYS A 271 21.50 -0.50 -15.93
CA LYS A 271 21.37 0.24 -14.67
C LYS A 271 21.07 -0.66 -13.48
N LEU A 272 20.84 -1.95 -13.70
CA LEU A 272 20.49 -2.90 -12.65
C LEU A 272 21.71 -3.13 -11.76
N ARG A 273 21.55 -2.85 -10.47
CA ARG A 273 22.57 -2.95 -9.43
C ARG A 273 22.15 -3.92 -8.34
N ASN A 274 20.86 -4.00 -8.06
CA ASN A 274 20.33 -4.82 -6.99
C ASN A 274 19.47 -5.94 -7.55
N VAL A 275 19.96 -7.18 -7.45
CA VAL A 275 19.19 -8.38 -7.80
C VAL A 275 19.08 -9.29 -6.58
N GLU A 276 17.85 -9.60 -6.19
CA GLU A 276 17.58 -10.55 -5.12
C GLU A 276 16.59 -11.62 -5.61
N ILE A 277 17.04 -12.86 -5.68
CA ILE A 277 16.19 -14.02 -5.96
C ILE A 277 16.28 -14.98 -4.78
N ARG A 278 15.17 -15.19 -4.08
CA ARG A 278 15.10 -16.03 -2.88
C ARG A 278 13.92 -16.99 -2.94
N PHE A 279 14.17 -18.25 -2.60
CA PHE A 279 13.14 -19.28 -2.47
C PHE A 279 12.22 -19.40 -3.70
N CYS A 280 12.76 -19.13 -4.89
CA CYS A 280 12.00 -19.12 -6.14
C CYS A 280 12.07 -20.49 -6.83
N ALA A 281 10.95 -20.95 -7.38
CA ALA A 281 10.90 -22.16 -8.20
C ALA A 281 11.24 -21.82 -9.67
N GLY A 282 12.49 -21.42 -9.92
CA GLY A 282 12.98 -20.97 -11.24
C GLY A 282 13.91 -21.95 -11.96
N GLY A 283 14.36 -23.01 -11.27
CA GLY A 283 15.33 -23.96 -11.79
C GLY A 283 16.72 -23.36 -12.04
N ASN A 284 17.66 -24.23 -12.42
CA ASN A 284 19.10 -23.90 -12.54
C ASN A 284 19.41 -22.69 -13.44
N LYS A 285 18.53 -22.33 -14.39
CA LYS A 285 18.73 -21.19 -15.30
C LYS A 285 18.57 -19.84 -14.62
N LEU A 286 17.66 -19.73 -13.64
CA LEU A 286 17.47 -18.50 -12.89
C LEU A 286 18.65 -18.25 -11.94
N ASP A 287 19.15 -19.33 -11.33
CA ASP A 287 20.35 -19.27 -10.47
C ASP A 287 21.59 -18.87 -11.29
N ALA A 288 21.79 -19.46 -12.47
CA ALA A 288 22.88 -19.10 -13.38
C ALA A 288 22.84 -17.63 -13.82
N TRP A 289 21.64 -17.05 -14.03
CA TRP A 289 21.51 -15.62 -14.33
C TRP A 289 21.93 -14.74 -13.15
N VAL A 290 21.56 -15.11 -11.92
CA VAL A 290 21.95 -14.40 -10.71
C VAL A 290 23.47 -14.45 -10.51
N GLU A 291 24.09 -15.60 -10.75
CA GLU A 291 25.55 -15.76 -10.70
C GLU A 291 26.23 -14.88 -11.76
N HIS A 292 25.79 -14.94 -13.01
CA HIS A 292 26.32 -14.10 -14.08
C HIS A 292 26.18 -12.60 -13.77
N PHE A 293 25.06 -12.18 -13.18
CA PHE A 293 24.85 -10.80 -12.76
C PHE A 293 25.85 -10.38 -11.67
N LYS A 294 26.03 -11.21 -10.64
CA LYS A 294 26.99 -10.95 -9.55
C LYS A 294 28.42 -10.87 -10.07
N ASP A 295 28.81 -11.74 -10.99
CA ASP A 295 30.13 -11.72 -11.61
C ASP A 295 30.34 -10.45 -12.44
N ARG A 296 29.33 -10.00 -13.20
CA ARG A 296 29.38 -8.74 -13.93
C ARG A 296 29.59 -7.55 -13.00
N ASP A 297 28.80 -7.47 -11.93
CA ASP A 297 28.87 -6.36 -10.98
C ASP A 297 30.21 -6.34 -10.25
N HIS A 298 30.75 -7.51 -9.90
CA HIS A 298 32.09 -7.64 -9.33
C HIS A 298 33.17 -7.15 -10.30
N ARG A 299 33.10 -7.51 -11.59
CA ARG A 299 34.04 -7.02 -12.60
C ARG A 299 33.94 -5.50 -12.82
N ALA A 300 32.73 -4.95 -12.79
CA ALA A 300 32.51 -3.51 -12.92
C ALA A 300 33.04 -2.69 -11.72
N MET A 301 33.16 -3.29 -10.53
CA MET A 301 33.78 -2.63 -9.37
C MET A 301 35.32 -2.63 -9.41
N LEU A 302 35.93 -3.49 -10.22
CA LEU A 302 37.40 -3.63 -10.34
C LEU A 302 37.99 -2.83 -11.52
N SER A 303 37.14 -2.27 -12.39
CA SER A 303 37.50 -1.45 -13.56
C SER A 303 37.30 0.03 -13.30
#